data_AF-A0A1H9VIW3-F1
#
_entry.id   AF-A0A1H9VIW3-F1
#
_cell.length_a   1.000
_cell.length_b   1.000
_cell.length_c   1.000
_cell.angle_alpha   90.00
_cell.angle_beta   90.00
_cell.angle_gamma   90.00
#
_symmetry.space_group_name_H-M   'P 1'
#
loop_
_entity.id
_entity.type
_entity.pdbx_description
1 polymer ?
#
loop_
_entity_poly.entity_id
_entity_poly.type
_entity_poly.pdbx_seq_one_letter_code
_entity_poly.pdbx_strand_id
1 'polypeptide(L)'
;MLKHPSLDQAICDALALIRVTAGTDLALQAEQARKCLTKAMMEAPDAPQQALAHVAAADEHLEYGELMEARMLLTAARGFLPGRRAAVAARA
;
A
#
# COMPACT_ATOMS: atom_id res chain seq x y z
N MET A 1 -17.24 -17.97 0.34
CA MET A 1 -16.78 -16.64 0.82
C MET A 1 -15.41 -16.40 0.23
N LEU A 2 -15.34 -15.61 -0.85
CA LEU A 2 -14.05 -15.18 -1.41
C LEU A 2 -13.39 -14.30 -0.37
N LYS A 3 -12.23 -14.74 0.15
CA LYS A 3 -11.42 -13.97 1.08
C LYS A 3 -10.91 -12.76 0.31
N HIS A 4 -11.57 -11.60 0.43
CA HIS A 4 -11.03 -10.34 -0.09
C HIS A 4 -9.79 -10.02 0.74
N PRO A 5 -8.57 -10.12 0.18
CA PRO A 5 -7.38 -9.75 0.92
C PRO A 5 -7.49 -8.27 1.23
N SER A 6 -7.68 -7.96 2.50
CA SER A 6 -7.82 -6.61 3.06
C SER A 6 -6.80 -5.64 2.45
N LEU A 7 -7.16 -4.36 2.33
CA LEU A 7 -6.24 -3.30 1.89
C LEU A 7 -4.86 -3.35 2.58
N ASP A 8 -4.75 -3.79 3.85
CA ASP A 8 -3.45 -4.00 4.53
C ASP A 8 -2.57 -5.05 3.84
N GLN A 9 -3.15 -6.14 3.33
CA GLN A 9 -2.44 -7.19 2.61
C GLN A 9 -1.90 -6.67 1.28
N ALA A 10 -2.74 -5.98 0.51
CA ALA A 10 -2.30 -5.36 -0.75
C ALA A 10 -1.18 -4.35 -0.52
N ILE A 11 -1.23 -3.57 0.57
CA ILE A 11 -0.15 -2.66 0.92
C ILE A 11 1.12 -3.45 1.34
N CYS A 12 1.00 -4.55 2.08
CA CYS A 12 2.14 -5.40 2.43
C CYS A 12 2.82 -5.98 1.16
N ASP A 13 2.03 -6.46 0.22
CA ASP A 13 2.51 -7.04 -1.03
C ASP A 13 3.20 -5.98 -1.89
N ALA A 14 2.60 -4.80 -2.01
CA ALA A 14 3.21 -3.65 -2.69
C ALA A 14 4.55 -3.25 -2.05
N LEU A 15 4.61 -3.17 -0.71
CA LEU A 15 5.85 -2.88 0.02
C LEU A 15 6.93 -3.95 -0.20
N ALA A 16 6.54 -5.21 -0.35
CA ALA A 16 7.48 -6.29 -0.64
C ALA A 16 8.03 -6.20 -2.07
N LEU A 17 7.18 -5.88 -3.05
CA LEU A 17 7.56 -5.68 -4.45
C LEU A 17 8.56 -4.53 -4.60
N ILE A 18 8.35 -3.40 -3.92
CA ILE A 18 9.17 -2.18 -4.08
C ILE A 18 10.29 -2.06 -3.03
N ARG A 19 10.56 -3.13 -2.28
CA ARG A 19 11.59 -3.12 -1.22
C ARG A 19 12.99 -2.83 -1.78
N VAL A 20 13.26 -3.30 -3.00
CA VAL A 20 14.53 -3.12 -3.68
C VAL A 20 14.43 -1.88 -4.57
N THR A 21 15.41 -0.97 -4.45
CA THR A 21 15.44 0.31 -5.19
C THR A 21 16.46 0.33 -6.33
N ALA A 22 17.02 -0.83 -6.69
CA ALA A 22 18.00 -0.98 -7.75
C ALA A 22 17.86 -2.35 -8.42
N GLY A 23 17.83 -2.41 -9.76
CA GLY A 23 17.70 -3.66 -10.50
C GLY A 23 17.03 -3.47 -11.86
N THR A 24 17.03 -4.52 -12.67
CA THR A 24 16.52 -4.50 -14.06
C THR A 24 14.99 -4.46 -14.17
N ASP A 25 14.26 -4.68 -13.07
CA ASP A 25 12.81 -4.93 -13.10
C ASP A 25 11.96 -3.93 -12.29
N LEU A 26 12.53 -2.76 -11.91
CA LEU A 26 11.84 -1.80 -11.04
C LEU A 26 10.50 -1.31 -11.63
N ALA A 27 10.48 -1.01 -12.93
CA ALA A 27 9.26 -0.57 -13.60
C ALA A 27 8.17 -1.66 -13.59
N LEU A 28 8.56 -2.93 -13.78
CA LEU A 28 7.64 -4.06 -13.73
C LEU A 28 7.10 -4.29 -12.31
N GLN A 29 7.96 -4.19 -11.29
CA GLN A 29 7.57 -4.32 -9.89
C GLN A 29 6.65 -3.18 -9.45
N ALA A 30 6.94 -1.94 -9.86
CA ALA A 30 6.09 -0.78 -9.60
C ALA A 30 4.71 -0.96 -10.26
N GLU A 31 4.66 -1.34 -11.54
CA GLU A 31 3.42 -1.61 -12.26
C GLU A 31 2.58 -2.73 -11.60
N GLN A 32 3.24 -3.80 -11.12
CA GLN A 32 2.57 -4.87 -10.40
C GLN A 32 2.00 -4.37 -9.06
N ALA A 33 2.75 -3.56 -8.32
CA ALA A 33 2.30 -2.96 -7.07
C ALA A 33 1.07 -2.06 -7.30
N ARG A 34 1.11 -1.19 -8.33
CA ARG A 34 -0.02 -0.33 -8.73
C ARG A 34 -1.28 -1.14 -8.98
N LYS A 35 -1.21 -2.18 -9.83
CA LYS A 35 -2.36 -3.06 -10.12
C LYS A 35 -2.97 -3.67 -8.86
N CYS A 36 -2.13 -4.13 -7.93
CA CYS A 36 -2.59 -4.67 -6.65
C CYS A 36 -3.30 -3.62 -5.80
N LEU A 37 -2.74 -2.41 -5.70
CA LEU A 37 -3.30 -1.31 -4.91
C LEU A 37 -4.62 -0.80 -5.49
N THR A 38 -4.67 -0.53 -6.81
CA THR A 38 -5.88 -0.06 -7.50
C THR A 38 -7.04 -1.04 -7.31
N LYS A 39 -6.79 -2.34 -7.48
CA LYS A 39 -7.80 -3.38 -7.24
C LYS A 39 -8.29 -3.37 -5.78
N ALA A 40 -7.36 -3.32 -4.82
CA ALA A 40 -7.71 -3.33 -3.40
C ALA A 40 -8.52 -2.10 -2.97
N MET A 41 -8.23 -0.93 -3.54
CA MET A 41 -9.02 0.29 -3.30
C MET A 41 -10.45 0.16 -3.81
N MET A 42 -10.64 -0.41 -5.00
CA MET A 42 -11.99 -0.67 -5.55
C MET A 42 -12.78 -1.68 -4.71
N GLU A 43 -12.10 -2.68 -4.14
CA GLU A 43 -12.72 -3.70 -3.29
C GLU A 43 -12.94 -3.26 -1.83
N ALA A 44 -12.37 -2.11 -1.40
CA ALA A 44 -12.44 -1.61 -0.03
C ALA A 44 -12.89 -0.13 0.04
N PRO A 45 -14.10 0.21 -0.46
CA PRO A 45 -14.59 1.60 -0.44
C PRO A 45 -14.80 2.13 0.98
N ASP A 46 -15.06 1.25 1.95
CA ASP A 46 -15.29 1.60 3.36
C ASP A 46 -13.99 1.73 4.18
N ALA A 47 -12.82 1.59 3.54
CA ALA A 47 -11.55 1.80 4.21
C ALA A 47 -11.40 3.28 4.66
N PRO A 48 -10.63 3.55 5.73
CA PRO A 48 -10.40 4.91 6.19
C PRO A 48 -9.93 5.82 5.05
N GLN A 49 -10.62 6.95 4.84
CA GLN A 49 -10.32 7.88 3.73
C GLN A 49 -8.86 8.34 3.72
N GLN A 50 -8.24 8.51 4.90
CA GLN A 50 -6.82 8.83 5.01
C GLN A 50 -5.93 7.72 4.45
N ALA A 51 -6.26 6.44 4.69
CA ALA A 51 -5.53 5.32 4.11
C ALA A 51 -5.65 5.32 2.58
N LEU A 52 -6.88 5.48 2.07
CA LEU A 52 -7.14 5.52 0.63
C LEU A 52 -6.40 6.67 -0.06
N ALA A 53 -6.38 7.86 0.54
CA ALA A 53 -5.65 9.02 0.00
C ALA A 53 -4.13 8.78 -0.05
N HIS A 54 -3.54 8.16 0.97
CA HIS A 54 -2.11 7.82 0.96
C HIS A 54 -1.78 6.73 -0.07
N VAL A 55 -2.69 5.75 -0.27
CA VAL A 55 -2.51 4.73 -1.31
C VAL A 55 -2.62 5.34 -2.71
N ALA A 56 -3.55 6.26 -2.94
CA ALA A 56 -3.68 6.98 -4.21
C ALA A 56 -2.41 7.80 -4.52
N ALA A 57 -1.91 8.56 -3.55
CA ALA A 57 -0.66 9.31 -3.72
C ALA A 57 0.54 8.37 -3.96
N ALA A 58 0.59 7.21 -3.29
CA ALA A 58 1.63 6.22 -3.54
C ALA A 58 1.57 5.66 -4.97
N ASP A 59 0.38 5.46 -5.53
CA ASP A 59 0.19 5.02 -6.92
C ASP A 59 0.80 6.01 -7.92
N GLU A 60 0.59 7.31 -7.70
CA GLU A 60 1.19 8.38 -8.51
C GLU A 60 2.73 8.33 -8.46
N HIS A 61 3.31 8.21 -7.27
CA HIS A 61 4.77 8.08 -7.13
C HIS A 61 5.32 6.80 -7.79
N LEU A 62 4.58 5.69 -7.75
CA LEU A 62 4.98 4.46 -8.44
C LEU A 62 5.00 4.63 -9.97
N GLU A 63 4.07 5.42 -10.52
CA GLU A 63 4.05 5.74 -11.95
C GLU A 63 5.32 6.48 -12.41
N TYR A 64 5.86 7.34 -11.55
CA TYR A 64 7.09 8.09 -11.82
C TYR A 64 8.38 7.40 -11.34
N GLY A 65 8.29 6.19 -10.78
CA GLY A 65 9.44 5.44 -10.27
C GLY A 65 10.02 5.98 -8.96
N GLU A 66 9.25 6.81 -8.23
CA GLU A 66 9.60 7.42 -6.94
C GLU A 66 9.35 6.42 -5.80
N LEU A 67 10.13 5.34 -5.78
CA LEU A 67 9.90 4.17 -4.91
C LEU A 67 10.04 4.48 -3.42
N MET A 68 10.88 5.45 -3.03
CA MET A 68 11.08 5.82 -1.64
C MET A 68 9.85 6.56 -1.08
N GLU A 69 9.31 7.48 -1.87
CA GLU A 69 8.11 8.28 -1.60
C GLU A 69 6.89 7.35 -1.54
N ALA A 70 6.72 6.48 -2.54
CA ALA A 70 5.68 5.47 -2.54
C ALA A 70 5.74 4.58 -1.27
N ARG A 71 6.93 4.12 -0.89
CA ARG A 71 7.12 3.30 0.33
C ARG A 71 6.74 4.05 1.60
N MET A 72 7.08 5.34 1.70
CA MET A 72 6.73 6.19 2.84
C MET A 72 5.21 6.29 2.97
N LEU A 73 4.52 6.60 1.88
CA LEU A 73 3.07 6.77 1.84
C LEU A 73 2.33 5.46 2.14
N LEU A 74 2.78 4.34 1.56
CA LEU A 74 2.21 3.00 1.86
C LEU A 74 2.40 2.61 3.33
N THR A 75 3.54 2.97 3.93
CA THR A 75 3.76 2.76 5.36
C THR A 75 2.80 3.59 6.21
N ALA A 76 2.60 4.87 5.84
CA ALA A 76 1.63 5.74 6.51
C ALA A 76 0.19 5.24 6.34
N ALA A 77 -0.20 4.80 5.14
CA ALA A 77 -1.52 4.25 4.84
C ALA A 77 -1.89 3.10 5.79
N ARG A 78 -0.96 2.16 6.02
CA ARG A 78 -1.17 1.05 6.97
C ARG A 78 -1.41 1.53 8.40
N GLY A 79 -0.81 2.65 8.80
CA GLY A 79 -1.01 3.25 10.12
C GLY A 79 -2.43 3.79 10.36
N PHE A 80 -3.21 4.02 9.31
CA PHE A 80 -4.60 4.44 9.40
C PHE A 80 -5.59 3.27 9.43
N LEU A 81 -5.17 2.05 9.06
CA LEU A 81 -6.06 0.90 9.01
C LEU A 81 -6.42 0.37 10.41
N PRO A 82 -7.68 -0.07 10.61
CA PRO A 82 -8.12 -0.65 11.88
C PRO A 82 -7.32 -1.94 12.19
N GLY A 83 -7.07 -2.19 13.48
CA GLY A 83 -6.25 -3.32 13.94
C GLY A 83 -4.74 -3.03 14.07
N ARG A 84 -4.19 -2.00 13.41
CA ARG A 84 -2.79 -1.56 13.64
C ARG A 84 -2.63 -0.51 14.73
N ARG A 85 -3.55 0.46 14.84
CA ARG A 85 -3.51 1.45 15.94
C ARG A 85 -3.84 0.84 17.31
N ALA A 86 -4.69 -0.18 17.35
CA ALA A 86 -5.03 -0.90 18.58
C ALA A 86 -3.80 -1.65 19.18
N ALA A 87 -2.91 -2.17 18.33
CA ALA A 87 -1.69 -2.86 18.77
C ALA A 87 -0.63 -1.92 19.38
N VAL A 88 -0.64 -0.62 19.01
CA VAL A 88 0.25 0.38 19.60
C VAL A 88 -0.27 0.83 20.97
N ALA A 89 -1.59 1.01 21.11
CA ALA A 89 -2.21 1.39 22.38
C ALA A 89 -2.18 0.26 23.45
N ALA A 90 -2.21 -1.01 23.03
CA ALA A 90 -2.11 -2.16 23.94
C ALA A 90 -0.67 -2.48 24.41
N ARG A 91 0.33 -1.71 23.98
CA ARG A 91 1.75 -1.86 24.35
C ARG A 91 2.30 -0.67 25.16
N ALA A 92 1.44 0.29 25.52
CA ALA A 92 1.78 1.46 26.31
C ALA A 92 1.36 1.29 27.77
#